data_AF-A0A969MJM4-F1
#
_entry.id   AF-A0A969MJM4-F1
#
_cell.length_a   1.000
_cell.length_b   1.000
_cell.length_c   1.000
_cell.angle_alpha   90.00
_cell.angle_beta   90.00
_cell.angle_gamma   90.00
#
_symmetry.space_group_name_H-M   'P 1'
#
loop_
_entity.id
_entity.type
_entity.pdbx_description
1 polymer ?
#
loop_
_entity_poly.entity_id
_entity_poly.type
_entity_poly.pdbx_seq_one_letter_code
_entity_poly.pdbx_strand_id
1 'polypeptide(L)' 'MSDSNFNEAVDALYQAAKASADFIKTALTSEDIDFNPAYKERLKVALSVLKITWLNEDDDDEYEDDDDDDELVYTTSNN' A
#
# COMPACT_ATOMS: atom_id res chain seq x y z
N MET A 1 -23.64 -9.08 26.34
CA MET A 1 -24.29 -8.28 25.28
C MET A 1 -23.36 -7.20 24.71
N SER A 2 -22.35 -6.68 25.43
CA SER A 2 -21.42 -5.67 24.87
C SER A 2 -20.33 -6.21 23.95
N ASP A 3 -19.84 -7.44 24.19
CA ASP A 3 -18.65 -7.93 23.46
C ASP A 3 -18.94 -8.33 21.99
N SER A 4 -20.16 -8.78 21.67
CA SER A 4 -20.50 -9.15 20.29
C SER A 4 -20.60 -7.94 19.36
N ASN A 5 -21.15 -6.82 19.84
CA ASN A 5 -21.28 -5.59 19.04
C ASN A 5 -19.92 -4.92 18.80
N PHE A 6 -19.00 -5.05 19.75
CA PHE A 6 -17.63 -4.58 19.57
C PHE A 6 -16.88 -5.42 18.53
N ASN A 7 -16.97 -6.76 18.63
CA ASN A 7 -16.32 -7.66 17.66
C ASN A 7 -16.89 -7.49 16.25
N GLU A 8 -18.21 -7.33 16.11
CA GLU A 8 -18.84 -7.06 14.81
C GLU A 8 -18.37 -5.73 14.20
N ALA A 9 -18.17 -4.69 15.02
CA ALA A 9 -17.63 -3.42 14.55
C ALA A 9 -16.15 -3.53 14.13
N VAL A 10 -15.35 -4.32 14.85
CA VAL A 10 -13.94 -4.60 14.49
C VAL A 10 -13.87 -5.40 13.19
N ASP A 11 -14.70 -6.42 13.02
CA ASP A 11 -14.79 -7.20 11.79
C ASP A 11 -15.23 -6.34 10.61
N ALA A 12 -16.24 -5.48 10.80
CA ALA A 12 -16.68 -4.56 9.76
C ALA A 12 -15.57 -3.57 9.35
N LEU A 13 -14.82 -3.05 10.32
CA LEU A 13 -13.67 -2.19 10.07
C LEU A 13 -12.58 -2.93 9.28
N TYR A 14 -12.27 -4.17 9.68
CA TYR A 14 -11.32 -5.02 8.98
C TYR A 14 -11.74 -5.24 7.51
N GLN A 15 -13.00 -5.61 7.26
CA GLN A 15 -13.50 -5.88 5.90
C GLN A 15 -13.52 -4.63 5.03
N ALA A 16 -13.97 -3.49 5.57
CA ALA A 16 -14.01 -2.22 4.83
C ALA A 16 -12.61 -1.80 4.39
N ALA A 17 -11.66 -2.01 5.28
CA ALA A 17 -10.32 -1.55 5.08
C ALA A 17 -9.62 -2.54 4.10
N LYS A 18 -9.82 -3.87 4.20
CA LYS A 18 -9.39 -4.86 3.19
C LYS A 18 -9.87 -4.53 1.79
N ALA A 19 -11.17 -4.24 1.64
CA ALA A 19 -11.74 -3.83 0.37
C ALA A 19 -11.08 -2.54 -0.19
N SER A 20 -10.68 -1.63 0.70
CA SER A 20 -9.96 -0.40 0.30
C SER A 20 -8.55 -0.70 -0.21
N ALA A 21 -7.83 -1.64 0.43
CA ALA A 21 -6.51 -2.06 -0.03
C ALA A 21 -6.58 -2.76 -1.40
N ASP A 22 -7.54 -3.66 -1.59
CA ASP A 22 -7.74 -4.37 -2.87
C ASP A 22 -8.08 -3.38 -4.01
N PHE A 23 -8.89 -2.36 -3.72
CA PHE A 23 -9.20 -1.30 -4.66
C PHE A 23 -7.94 -0.51 -5.06
N ILE A 24 -7.14 -0.08 -4.08
CA ILE A 24 -5.91 0.68 -4.36
C ILE A 24 -4.90 -0.17 -5.14
N LYS A 25 -4.74 -1.45 -4.77
CA LYS A 25 -3.85 -2.38 -5.49
C LYS A 25 -4.29 -2.51 -6.94
N THR A 26 -5.58 -2.74 -7.18
CA THR A 26 -6.14 -2.82 -8.54
C THR A 26 -5.91 -1.54 -9.32
N ALA A 27 -6.15 -0.38 -8.70
CA ALA A 27 -5.95 0.92 -9.34
C ALA A 27 -4.48 1.16 -9.72
N LEU A 28 -3.54 0.80 -8.85
CA LEU A 28 -2.09 0.93 -9.11
C LEU A 28 -1.59 -0.01 -10.22
N THR A 29 -2.23 -1.16 -10.42
CA THR A 29 -1.90 -2.13 -11.48
C THR A 29 -2.68 -1.91 -12.78
N SER A 30 -3.66 -1.01 -12.78
CA SER A 30 -4.53 -0.78 -13.94
C SER A 30 -3.81 0.09 -14.97
N GLU A 31 -3.65 -0.43 -16.18
CA GLU A 31 -3.12 0.33 -17.33
C GLU A 31 -4.09 1.42 -17.82
N ASP A 32 -5.37 1.32 -17.46
CA ASP A 32 -6.40 2.29 -17.84
C ASP A 32 -6.38 3.57 -16.99
N ILE A 33 -5.65 3.58 -15.87
CA ILE A 33 -5.60 4.71 -14.93
C ILE A 33 -4.18 5.26 -14.87
N ASP A 34 -3.95 6.34 -15.62
CA ASP A 34 -2.68 7.06 -15.58
C ASP A 34 -2.67 8.06 -14.41
N PHE A 35 -2.17 7.60 -13.26
CA PHE A 35 -1.91 8.47 -12.12
C PHE A 35 -0.61 9.26 -12.35
N ASN A 36 -0.67 10.58 -12.17
CA ASN A 36 0.57 11.35 -12.00
C ASN A 36 1.41 10.73 -10.85
N PRO A 37 2.75 10.67 -11.00
CA PRO A 37 3.67 10.12 -10.01
C PRO A 37 3.36 10.48 -8.55
N ALA A 38 3.02 11.74 -8.26
CA ALA A 38 2.71 12.18 -6.90
C ALA A 38 1.45 11.51 -6.31
N TYR A 39 0.45 11.18 -7.14
CA TYR A 39 -0.73 10.44 -6.70
C TYR A 39 -0.43 8.95 -6.54
N LYS A 40 0.40 8.37 -7.43
CA LYS A 40 0.87 6.99 -7.32
C LYS A 40 1.57 6.75 -5.98
N GLU A 41 2.47 7.65 -5.59
CA GLU A 41 3.16 7.58 -4.30
C GLU A 41 2.22 7.71 -3.10
N ARG A 42 1.24 8.62 -3.15
CA ARG A 42 0.23 8.73 -2.09
C ARG A 42 -0.62 7.46 -1.95
N LEU A 43 -0.95 6.81 -3.06
CA LEU A 43 -1.68 5.55 -3.06
C LEU A 43 -0.85 4.40 -2.49
N LYS A 44 0.45 4.32 -2.80
CA LYS A 44 1.37 3.36 -2.17
C LYS A 44 1.42 3.57 -0.65
N VAL A 45 1.57 4.81 -0.19
CA VAL A 45 1.56 5.12 1.26
C VAL A 45 0.23 4.71 1.90
N ALA A 46 -0.90 5.03 1.27
CA ALA A 46 -2.22 4.64 1.76
C ALA A 46 -2.36 3.11 1.86
N LEU A 47 -1.87 2.38 0.87
CA LEU A 47 -1.85 0.92 0.87
C LEU A 47 -0.99 0.35 2.01
N SER A 48 0.19 0.92 2.26
CA SER A 48 1.06 0.50 3.37
C SER A 48 0.41 0.73 4.73
N VAL A 49 -0.25 1.87 4.95
CA VAL A 49 -0.98 2.15 6.20
C VAL A 49 -2.14 1.17 6.39
N LEU A 50 -2.89 0.89 5.32
CA LEU A 50 -4.00 -0.06 5.35
C LEU A 50 -3.52 -1.48 5.69
N LYS A 51 -2.39 -1.92 5.14
CA LYS A 51 -1.77 -3.22 5.50
C LYS A 51 -1.38 -3.28 6.98
N ILE A 52 -0.79 -2.20 7.54
CA ILE A 52 -0.45 -2.13 8.98
C ILE A 52 -1.68 -2.32 9.87
N THR A 53 -2.86 -1.85 9.44
CA THR A 53 -4.07 -1.99 10.26
C THR A 53 -4.59 -3.42 10.39
N TRP A 54 -4.10 -4.39 9.60
CA TRP A 54 -4.52 -5.80 9.65
C TRP A 54 -3.39 -6.82 9.77
N LEU A 55 -2.13 -6.44 9.54
CA LEU A 55 -1.00 -7.32 9.73
C LEU A 55 -0.91 -7.74 11.21
N ASN A 56 -1.47 -8.92 11.51
CA ASN A 56 -0.71 -9.86 12.34
C ASN A 56 0.62 -10.08 11.61
N GLU A 57 1.73 -10.11 12.34
CA GLU A 57 3.12 -10.15 11.88
C GLU A 57 3.49 -11.32 10.92
N ASP A 58 2.52 -12.11 10.44
CA ASP A 58 2.71 -13.37 9.72
C ASP A 58 2.36 -13.34 8.22
N ASP A 59 1.70 -12.29 7.70
CA ASP A 59 1.41 -12.15 6.25
C ASP A 59 2.42 -11.21 5.58
N ASP A 60 3.71 -11.52 5.74
CA ASP A 60 4.82 -11.03 4.91
C ASP A 60 4.67 -11.63 3.49
N ASP A 61 3.63 -11.22 2.77
CA ASP A 61 3.62 -11.36 1.32
C ASP A 61 4.67 -10.39 0.78
N GLU A 62 5.87 -10.95 0.54
CA GLU A 62 6.97 -10.43 -0.26
C GLU A 62 6.45 -9.51 -1.38
N TYR A 63 6.54 -8.21 -1.16
CA TYR A 63 6.69 -7.28 -2.25
C TYR A 63 8.17 -6.95 -2.25
N GLU A 64 8.92 -7.70 -3.06
CA GLU A 64 10.19 -7.21 -3.58
C GLU A 64 9.93 -5.80 -4.12
N ASP A 65 10.42 -4.82 -3.36
CA ASP A 65 10.55 -3.44 -3.78
C ASP A 65 11.60 -3.50 -4.89
N ASP A 66 11.13 -3.63 -6.13
CA ASP A 66 11.95 -3.41 -7.31
C ASP A 66 12.23 -1.89 -7.36
N ASP A 67 13.12 -1.47 -6.47
CA ASP A 67 13.85 -0.21 -6.52
C ASP A 67 14.74 -0.25 -7.77
N ASP A 68 14.12 -0.11 -8.95
CA ASP A 68 14.75 0.54 -10.09
C ASP A 68 14.87 2.04 -9.75
N ASP A 69 15.67 2.35 -8.72
CA ASP A 69 16.14 3.71 -8.43
C ASP A 69 17.37 3.94 -9.30
N ASP A 70 17.12 4.75 -10.33
CA ASP A 70 18.08 5.31 -11.27
C ASP A 70 19.47 5.49 -10.66
N GLU A 71 20.44 4.76 -11.22
CA GLU A 71 21.87 4.94 -11.01
C GLU A 71 22.25 6.42 -11.25
N LEU A 72 22.26 7.23 -10.19
CA LEU A 72 22.80 8.58 -10.22
C LEU A 72 24.32 8.48 -10.40
N VAL A 73 24.75 8.39 -11.66
CA VAL A 73 26.13 8.56 -12.09
C VAL A 73 26.62 9.96 -11.70
N TYR A 74 27.24 10.04 -10.52
CA TYR A 74 28.06 11.19 -10.15
C TYR A 74 29.37 11.16 -10.95
N THR A 75 29.34 11.65 -12.20
CA THR A 75 30.57 12.06 -12.88
C THR A 75 31.03 13.39 -12.28
N THR A 76 31.85 13.34 -11.24
CA THR A 76 32.65 14.51 -10.85
C THR A 76 33.81 14.63 -11.86
N SER A 77 33.56 15.33 -12.96
CA SER A 77 34.62 15.87 -13.80
C SER A 77 35.19 17.11 -13.13
N ASN A 78 36.33 16.98 -12.45
CA ASN A 78 37.17 18.13 -12.14
C ASN A 78 38.38 18.12 -13.05
N ASN A 79 38.41 19.12 -13.92
CA ASN A 79 39.47 19.50 -14.83
C ASN A 79 40.55 20.30 -14.11
#